data_AF-A0A4Z2BCC3-F1
#
_entry.id   AF-A0A4Z2BCC3-F1
#
_cell.length_a   1.000
_cell.length_b   1.000
_cell.length_c   1.000
_cell.angle_alpha   90.00
_cell.angle_beta   90.00
_cell.angle_gamma   90.00
#
_symmetry.space_group_name_H-M   'P 1'
#
loop_
_entity.id
_entity.type
_entity.pdbx_description
1 polymer ?
#
loop_
_entity_poly.entity_id
_entity_poly.type
_entity_poly.pdbx_seq_one_letter_code
_entity_poly.pdbx_strand_id
1 'polypeptide(L)'
;MDTSVISLVEAEGFIQSLEAISLKELGSQRWFRQHEYIEKLNMQAILNASAAHDEFVKDMLASYGKIPVLVHEMIIIEVWKQHVFPILCRLRDFKPKNTFPLYMVIHHEATVINLLETIMFHKDCCEAADGCVVDLVDYCHRKLTLLASKATREGATHRDQSSPNIKATESSMEELKMQNAELEFEISLKALSVLRYITDHVESISVINRLLCTHNMPCVLVQLIDCCPLDSVIEKMSWRST
;
A
#
# COMPACT_ATOMS: atom_id res chain seq x y z
N MET A 1 -10.34 17.77 21.59
CA MET A 1 -10.45 17.43 20.15
C MET A 1 -10.90 15.99 20.13
N ASP A 2 -12.03 15.70 19.49
CA ASP A 2 -12.62 14.36 19.52
C ASP A 2 -11.61 13.33 18.99
N THR A 3 -11.23 12.39 19.85
CA THR A 3 -10.17 11.39 19.62
C THR A 3 -10.66 10.18 18.83
N SER A 4 -11.86 10.25 18.24
CA SER A 4 -12.55 9.11 17.65
C SER A 4 -13.23 9.52 16.35
N VAL A 5 -12.82 8.87 15.26
CA VAL A 5 -13.44 8.95 13.92
C VAL A 5 -14.63 8.00 13.83
N ILE A 6 -14.55 6.87 14.54
CA ILE A 6 -15.61 5.86 14.65
C ILE A 6 -15.69 5.34 16.09
N SER A 7 -16.90 5.00 16.52
CA SER A 7 -17.11 4.32 17.81
C SER A 7 -16.65 2.87 17.78
N LEU A 8 -16.43 2.28 18.96
CA LEU A 8 -16.08 0.86 19.12
C LEU A 8 -17.07 -0.08 18.40
N VAL A 9 -18.37 0.20 18.53
CA VAL A 9 -19.45 -0.62 17.96
C VAL A 9 -19.47 -0.51 16.43
N GLU A 10 -19.22 0.69 15.89
CA GLU A 10 -19.11 0.86 14.43
C GLU A 10 -17.89 0.14 13.89
N ALA A 11 -16.73 0.24 14.57
CA ALA A 11 -15.52 -0.46 14.18
C ALA A 11 -15.72 -1.98 14.15
N GLU A 12 -16.35 -2.54 15.19
CA GLU A 12 -16.69 -3.96 15.26
C GLU A 12 -17.59 -4.38 14.10
N GLY A 13 -18.66 -3.62 13.83
CA GLY A 13 -19.57 -3.88 12.71
C GLY A 13 -18.87 -3.83 11.36
N PHE A 14 -17.99 -2.85 11.15
CA PHE A 14 -17.19 -2.73 9.93
C PHE A 14 -16.26 -3.93 9.77
N ILE A 15 -15.46 -4.26 10.79
CA ILE A 15 -14.48 -5.36 10.75
C ILE A 15 -15.17 -6.70 10.49
N GLN A 16 -16.26 -7.01 11.18
CA GLN A 16 -16.99 -8.27 10.98
C GLN A 16 -17.53 -8.40 9.55
N SER A 17 -17.97 -7.29 8.96
CA SER A 17 -18.50 -7.24 7.59
C SER A 17 -17.45 -7.35 6.49
N LEU A 18 -16.15 -7.20 6.81
CA LEU A 18 -15.08 -7.29 5.82
C LEU A 18 -15.04 -8.67 5.16
N GLU A 19 -14.91 -8.69 3.85
CA GLU A 19 -14.95 -9.90 3.03
C GLU A 19 -13.99 -9.80 1.85
N ALA A 20 -13.49 -10.93 1.38
CA ALA A 20 -12.63 -10.98 0.20
C ALA A 20 -13.47 -10.68 -1.05
N ILE A 21 -13.23 -9.54 -1.70
CA ILE A 21 -13.95 -9.13 -2.90
C ILE A 21 -13.23 -9.69 -4.13
N SER A 22 -14.00 -10.14 -5.12
CA SER A 22 -13.44 -10.69 -6.36
C SER A 22 -12.99 -9.60 -7.33
N LEU A 23 -12.05 -9.91 -8.22
CA LEU A 23 -11.48 -8.93 -9.16
C LEU A 23 -12.56 -8.31 -10.07
N LYS A 24 -13.63 -9.07 -10.34
CA LYS A 24 -14.76 -8.64 -11.17
C LYS A 24 -15.68 -7.64 -10.47
N GLU A 25 -15.64 -7.59 -9.15
CA GLU A 25 -16.48 -6.72 -8.31
C GLU A 25 -15.78 -5.42 -7.90
N LEU A 26 -14.51 -5.22 -8.32
CA LEU A 26 -13.82 -3.95 -8.09
C LEU A 26 -14.58 -2.79 -8.73
N GLY A 27 -14.80 -1.73 -7.96
CA GLY A 27 -15.61 -0.58 -8.38
C GLY A 27 -17.13 -0.81 -8.29
N SER A 28 -17.60 -1.95 -7.80
CA SER A 28 -19.01 -2.15 -7.45
C SER A 28 -19.40 -1.33 -6.21
N GLN A 29 -20.70 -1.12 -5.99
CA GLN A 29 -21.21 -0.45 -4.77
C GLN A 29 -20.79 -1.18 -3.49
N ARG A 30 -20.74 -2.52 -3.54
CA ARG A 30 -20.25 -3.37 -2.45
C ARG A 30 -18.79 -3.07 -2.13
N TRP A 31 -17.95 -3.00 -3.17
CA TRP A 31 -16.54 -2.65 -3.02
C TRP A 31 -16.33 -1.23 -2.49
N PHE A 32 -17.06 -0.24 -3.00
CA PHE A 32 -16.96 1.15 -2.50
C PHE A 32 -17.32 1.27 -1.02
N ARG A 33 -18.34 0.51 -0.57
CA ARG A 33 -18.70 0.46 0.85
C ARG A 33 -17.61 -0.15 1.71
N GLN A 34 -16.99 -1.25 1.25
CA GLN A 34 -15.87 -1.86 1.97
C GLN A 34 -14.63 -0.94 1.99
N HIS A 35 -14.34 -0.25 0.88
CA HIS A 35 -13.28 0.75 0.84
C HIS A 35 -13.51 1.85 1.88
N GLU A 36 -14.73 2.39 1.99
CA GLU A 36 -15.07 3.40 3.01
C GLU A 36 -14.86 2.89 4.44
N TYR A 37 -15.22 1.63 4.69
CA TYR A 37 -15.02 0.99 6.01
C TYR A 37 -13.54 0.86 6.34
N ILE A 38 -12.73 0.38 5.40
CA ILE A 38 -11.28 0.24 5.57
C ILE A 38 -10.62 1.61 5.75
N GLU A 39 -11.06 2.65 5.04
CA GLU A 39 -10.56 4.03 5.20
C GLU A 39 -10.81 4.56 6.62
N LYS A 40 -12.03 4.38 7.15
CA LYS A 40 -12.36 4.77 8.52
C LYS A 40 -11.57 3.98 9.57
N LEU A 41 -11.41 2.67 9.37
CA LEU A 41 -10.60 1.82 10.23
C LEU A 41 -9.13 2.25 10.21
N ASN A 42 -8.58 2.59 9.05
CA ASN A 42 -7.22 3.11 8.91
C ASN A 42 -7.03 4.43 9.69
N MET A 43 -7.93 5.40 9.50
CA MET A 43 -7.88 6.65 10.25
C MET A 43 -7.94 6.42 11.77
N GLN A 44 -8.82 5.54 12.22
CA GLN A 44 -8.95 5.22 13.64
C GLN A 44 -7.73 4.46 14.19
N ALA A 45 -7.14 3.53 13.42
CA ALA A 45 -5.95 2.80 13.82
C ALA A 45 -4.75 3.74 14.04
N ILE A 46 -4.56 4.74 13.15
CA ILE A 46 -3.52 5.76 13.31
C ILE A 46 -3.74 6.58 14.58
N LEU A 47 -4.98 6.96 14.87
CA LEU A 47 -5.31 7.70 16.10
C LEU A 47 -5.05 6.85 17.35
N ASN A 48 -5.44 5.57 17.34
CA ASN A 48 -5.18 4.65 18.45
C ASN A 48 -3.68 4.51 18.72
N ALA A 49 -2.88 4.27 17.67
CA ALA A 49 -1.42 4.16 17.78
C ALA A 49 -0.78 5.46 18.28
N SER A 50 -1.30 6.63 17.85
CA SER A 50 -0.78 7.94 18.29
C SER A 50 -1.14 8.28 19.75
N ALA A 51 -2.26 7.76 20.25
CA ALA A 51 -2.70 7.97 21.63
C ALA A 51 -2.02 7.02 22.63
N ALA A 52 -1.34 5.98 22.14
CA ALA A 52 -0.63 4.95 22.92
C ALA A 52 -1.51 4.21 23.97
N HIS A 53 -2.84 4.27 23.84
CA HIS A 53 -3.81 3.59 24.69
C HIS A 53 -5.04 3.17 23.86
N ASP A 54 -5.57 1.97 24.12
CA ASP A 54 -6.79 1.39 23.53
C ASP A 54 -6.74 1.16 22.00
N GLU A 55 -5.89 0.21 21.57
CA GLU A 55 -5.73 -0.19 20.16
C GLU A 55 -6.81 -1.17 19.67
N PHE A 56 -8.07 -0.85 19.94
CA PHE A 56 -9.18 -1.75 19.68
C PHE A 56 -9.32 -2.19 18.21
N VAL A 57 -8.98 -1.34 17.23
CA VAL A 57 -9.03 -1.70 15.80
C VAL A 57 -8.08 -2.87 15.51
N LYS A 58 -6.84 -2.78 16.01
CA LYS A 58 -5.83 -3.83 15.89
C LYS A 58 -6.33 -5.13 16.52
N ASP A 59 -6.78 -5.04 17.78
CA ASP A 59 -7.22 -6.21 18.54
C ASP A 59 -8.42 -6.91 17.88
N MET A 60 -9.39 -6.16 17.37
CA MET A 60 -10.54 -6.71 16.64
C MET A 60 -10.13 -7.34 15.30
N LEU A 61 -9.24 -6.72 14.53
CA LEU A 61 -8.77 -7.27 13.25
C LEU A 61 -8.06 -8.62 13.43
N ALA A 62 -7.22 -8.73 14.46
CA ALA A 62 -6.55 -9.97 14.83
C ALA A 62 -7.56 -11.01 15.35
N SER A 63 -8.40 -10.63 16.31
CA SER A 63 -9.37 -11.55 16.95
C SER A 63 -10.42 -12.10 15.99
N TYR A 64 -10.87 -11.29 15.03
CA TYR A 64 -11.84 -11.72 14.01
C TYR A 64 -11.20 -12.37 12.77
N GLY A 65 -9.87 -12.54 12.75
CA GLY A 65 -9.16 -13.18 11.64
C GLY A 65 -9.33 -12.44 10.32
N LYS A 66 -9.36 -11.10 10.34
CA LYS A 66 -9.60 -10.25 9.16
C LYS A 66 -8.33 -9.76 8.49
N ILE A 67 -7.16 -10.00 9.08
CA ILE A 67 -5.87 -9.65 8.47
C ILE A 67 -5.69 -10.33 7.09
N PRO A 68 -5.98 -11.64 6.91
CA PRO A 68 -5.91 -12.26 5.58
C PRO A 68 -6.84 -11.62 4.54
N VAL A 69 -7.99 -11.08 4.97
CA VAL A 69 -8.91 -10.35 4.08
C VAL A 69 -8.26 -9.04 3.60
N LEU A 70 -7.62 -8.30 4.50
CA LEU A 70 -6.88 -7.08 4.12
C LEU A 70 -5.73 -7.41 3.15
N VAL A 71 -4.97 -8.48 3.40
CA VAL A 71 -3.91 -8.92 2.48
C VAL A 71 -4.47 -9.26 1.09
N HIS A 72 -5.60 -9.96 1.03
CA HIS A 72 -6.30 -10.25 -0.23
C HIS A 72 -6.73 -8.96 -0.95
N GLU A 73 -7.37 -8.02 -0.24
CA GLU A 73 -7.82 -6.74 -0.82
C GLU A 73 -6.64 -5.88 -1.32
N MET A 74 -5.47 -5.96 -0.69
CA MET A 74 -4.27 -5.29 -1.20
C MET A 74 -3.75 -5.94 -2.50
N ILE A 75 -3.60 -7.26 -2.49
CA ILE A 75 -3.05 -8.01 -3.63
C ILE A 75 -3.96 -7.90 -4.85
N ILE A 76 -5.28 -7.89 -4.67
CA ILE A 76 -6.19 -7.79 -5.80
C ILE A 76 -6.10 -6.44 -6.53
N ILE A 77 -5.84 -5.36 -5.78
CA ILE A 77 -5.57 -4.05 -6.38
C ILE A 77 -4.22 -4.05 -7.07
N GLU A 78 -3.17 -4.65 -6.48
CA GLU A 78 -1.87 -4.81 -7.15
C GLU A 78 -2.04 -5.50 -8.53
N VAL A 79 -2.77 -6.63 -8.56
CA VAL A 79 -3.09 -7.38 -9.78
C VAL A 79 -3.89 -6.53 -10.76
N TRP A 80 -4.89 -5.79 -10.29
CA TRP A 80 -5.67 -4.89 -11.13
C TRP A 80 -4.80 -3.78 -11.74
N LYS A 81 -3.89 -3.18 -10.97
CA LYS A 81 -2.97 -2.13 -11.46
C LYS A 81 -1.95 -2.67 -12.46
N GLN A 82 -1.53 -3.92 -12.32
CA GLN A 82 -0.58 -4.55 -13.25
C GLN A 82 -1.23 -5.01 -14.55
N HIS A 83 -2.46 -5.52 -14.50
CA HIS A 83 -3.08 -6.20 -15.64
C HIS A 83 -4.27 -5.47 -16.26
N VAL A 84 -5.05 -4.71 -15.49
CA VAL A 84 -6.26 -4.04 -15.98
C VAL A 84 -5.99 -2.57 -16.29
N PHE A 85 -5.37 -1.85 -15.35
CA PHE A 85 -5.11 -0.42 -15.51
C PHE A 85 -4.32 -0.06 -16.80
N PRO A 86 -3.25 -0.78 -17.18
CA PRO A 86 -2.51 -0.45 -18.39
C PRO A 86 -3.31 -0.69 -19.67
N ILE A 87 -4.29 -1.60 -19.64
CA ILE A 87 -5.21 -1.84 -20.77
C ILE A 87 -6.14 -0.63 -20.89
N LEU A 88 -6.76 -0.19 -19.77
CA LEU A 88 -7.63 1.00 -19.75
C LEU A 88 -6.92 2.24 -20.28
N CYS A 89 -5.65 2.44 -19.92
CA CYS A 89 -4.83 3.55 -20.42
C CYS A 89 -4.53 3.52 -21.92
N ARG A 90 -4.62 2.35 -22.59
CA ARG A 90 -4.31 2.19 -24.02
C ARG A 90 -5.56 2.25 -24.92
N LEU A 91 -6.75 2.08 -24.34
CA LEU A 91 -8.01 2.13 -25.07
C LEU A 91 -8.25 3.55 -25.59
N ARG A 92 -8.43 3.70 -26.90
CA ARG A 92 -8.63 5.01 -27.56
C ARG A 92 -10.04 5.56 -27.37
N ASP A 93 -11.00 4.66 -27.20
CA ASP A 93 -12.43 4.89 -26.99
C ASP A 93 -12.78 5.07 -25.50
N PHE A 94 -11.89 4.67 -24.59
CA PHE A 94 -12.07 4.87 -23.16
C PHE A 94 -11.63 6.27 -22.74
N LYS A 95 -12.59 7.21 -22.71
CA LYS A 95 -12.38 8.59 -22.26
C LYS A 95 -13.38 8.93 -21.15
N PRO A 96 -13.14 8.47 -19.92
CA PRO A 96 -14.07 8.72 -18.82
C PRO A 96 -14.18 10.23 -18.56
N LYS A 97 -15.42 10.71 -18.34
CA LYS A 97 -15.65 12.11 -17.92
C LYS A 97 -15.13 12.38 -16.51
N ASN A 98 -15.03 11.34 -15.70
CA ASN A 98 -14.57 11.37 -14.32
C ASN A 98 -13.67 10.15 -14.06
N THR A 99 -12.42 10.39 -13.69
CA THR A 99 -11.43 9.37 -13.34
C THR A 99 -11.44 9.00 -11.86
N PHE A 100 -12.23 9.70 -11.03
CA PHE A 100 -12.32 9.46 -9.60
C PHE A 100 -12.60 7.99 -9.22
N PRO A 101 -13.51 7.24 -9.89
CA PRO A 101 -13.70 5.82 -9.57
C PRO A 101 -12.42 4.97 -9.77
N LEU A 102 -11.62 5.28 -10.78
CA LEU A 102 -10.36 4.59 -11.04
C LEU A 102 -9.29 4.98 -10.01
N TYR A 103 -9.24 6.26 -9.65
CA TYR A 103 -8.38 6.76 -8.59
C TYR A 103 -8.68 6.06 -7.26
N MET A 104 -9.96 5.90 -6.90
CA MET A 104 -10.36 5.22 -5.67
C MET A 104 -9.87 3.77 -5.64
N VAL A 105 -9.97 3.03 -6.76
CA VAL A 105 -9.43 1.66 -6.86
C VAL A 105 -7.93 1.65 -6.61
N ILE A 106 -7.18 2.59 -7.20
CA ILE A 106 -5.73 2.71 -7.01
C ILE A 106 -5.37 3.10 -5.56
N HIS A 107 -6.10 4.07 -5.01
CA HIS A 107 -5.91 4.57 -3.65
C HIS A 107 -6.17 3.50 -2.60
N HIS A 108 -7.10 2.56 -2.86
CA HIS A 108 -7.42 1.50 -1.92
C HIS A 108 -6.20 0.69 -1.49
N GLU A 109 -5.26 0.41 -2.39
CA GLU A 109 -4.01 -0.27 -2.02
C GLU A 109 -3.21 0.54 -0.99
N ALA A 110 -3.12 1.86 -1.17
CA ALA A 110 -2.44 2.76 -0.23
C ALA A 110 -3.11 2.77 1.15
N THR A 111 -4.45 2.78 1.19
CA THR A 111 -5.20 2.68 2.46
C THR A 111 -4.91 1.35 3.16
N VAL A 112 -4.97 0.24 2.42
CA VAL A 112 -4.82 -1.10 3.01
C VAL A 112 -3.40 -1.32 3.51
N ILE A 113 -2.36 -0.98 2.74
CA ILE A 113 -0.97 -1.13 3.19
C ILE A 113 -0.65 -0.23 4.39
N ASN A 114 -1.25 0.97 4.47
CA ASN A 114 -1.07 1.85 5.61
C ASN A 114 -1.73 1.30 6.89
N LEU A 115 -2.93 0.70 6.76
CA LEU A 115 -3.57 0.01 7.88
C LEU A 115 -2.75 -1.21 8.31
N LEU A 116 -2.25 -2.01 7.36
CA LEU A 116 -1.36 -3.14 7.64
C LEU A 116 -0.07 -2.70 8.32
N GLU A 117 0.60 -1.65 7.84
CA GLU A 117 1.78 -1.08 8.50
C GLU A 117 1.47 -0.71 9.95
N THR A 118 0.34 -0.04 10.20
CA THR A 118 -0.04 0.41 11.53
C THR A 118 -0.26 -0.76 12.49
N ILE A 119 -1.00 -1.78 12.09
CA ILE A 119 -1.33 -2.91 12.98
C ILE A 119 -0.19 -3.93 13.11
N MET A 120 0.60 -4.13 12.04
CA MET A 120 1.70 -5.12 12.03
C MET A 120 2.93 -4.66 12.79
N PHE A 121 2.98 -3.41 13.26
CA PHE A 121 3.94 -2.99 14.29
C PHE A 121 3.88 -3.89 15.53
N HIS A 122 2.74 -4.54 15.78
CA HIS A 122 2.55 -5.44 16.91
C HIS A 122 2.69 -6.90 16.49
N LYS A 123 3.47 -7.65 17.28
CA LYS A 123 3.80 -9.06 17.04
C LYS A 123 2.57 -9.94 16.86
N ASP A 124 1.53 -9.74 17.66
CA ASP A 124 0.30 -10.55 17.63
C ASP A 124 -0.45 -10.42 16.30
N CYS A 125 -0.38 -9.26 15.63
CA CYS A 125 -0.93 -9.11 14.29
C CYS A 125 -0.11 -9.83 13.21
N CYS A 126 1.22 -9.82 13.34
CA CYS A 126 2.08 -10.63 12.47
C CYS A 126 1.83 -12.13 12.62
N GLU A 127 1.59 -12.60 13.86
CA GLU A 127 1.22 -13.99 14.14
C GLU A 127 -0.18 -14.32 13.60
N ALA A 128 -1.15 -13.42 13.77
CA ALA A 128 -2.52 -13.60 13.29
C ALA A 128 -2.65 -13.59 11.75
N ALA A 129 -1.66 -13.04 11.03
CA ALA A 129 -1.58 -13.15 9.58
C ALA A 129 -1.23 -14.57 9.10
N ASP A 130 -0.59 -15.39 9.95
CA ASP A 130 -0.29 -16.81 9.71
C ASP A 130 0.22 -17.09 8.28
N GLY A 131 -0.51 -17.89 7.48
CA GLY A 131 -0.12 -18.29 6.14
C GLY A 131 0.00 -17.14 5.14
N CYS A 132 -0.75 -16.04 5.31
CA CYS A 132 -0.72 -14.92 4.37
C CYS A 132 0.49 -13.99 4.57
N VAL A 133 1.32 -14.20 5.60
CA VAL A 133 2.59 -13.49 5.77
C VAL A 133 3.53 -13.74 4.59
N VAL A 134 3.50 -14.95 4.01
CA VAL A 134 4.32 -15.27 2.82
C VAL A 134 3.86 -14.44 1.62
N ASP A 135 2.55 -14.22 1.47
CA ASP A 135 2.01 -13.36 0.41
C ASP A 135 2.41 -11.90 0.61
N LEU A 136 2.46 -11.43 1.86
CA LEU A 136 2.99 -10.11 2.21
C LEU A 136 4.48 -9.97 1.88
N VAL A 137 5.30 -11.00 2.15
CA VAL A 137 6.71 -11.01 1.76
C VAL A 137 6.85 -10.91 0.24
N ASP A 138 6.05 -11.69 -0.49
CA ASP A 138 6.05 -11.69 -1.96
C ASP A 138 5.63 -10.31 -2.51
N TYR A 139 4.63 -9.68 -1.89
CA TYR A 139 4.19 -8.31 -2.19
C TYR A 139 5.31 -7.29 -1.92
N CYS A 140 5.90 -7.31 -0.72
CA CYS A 140 6.95 -6.39 -0.33
C CYS A 140 8.16 -6.49 -1.27
N HIS A 141 8.56 -7.70 -1.63
CA HIS A 141 9.62 -7.91 -2.61
C HIS A 141 9.32 -7.17 -3.92
N ARG A 142 8.13 -7.37 -4.53
CA ARG A 142 7.76 -6.72 -5.79
C ARG A 142 7.81 -5.19 -5.69
N LYS A 143 7.32 -4.62 -4.59
CA LYS A 143 7.35 -3.16 -4.35
C LYS A 143 8.77 -2.63 -4.21
N LEU A 144 9.60 -3.31 -3.43
CA LEU A 144 10.99 -2.91 -3.21
C LEU A 144 11.87 -3.06 -4.46
N THR A 145 11.65 -4.11 -5.26
CA THR A 145 12.31 -4.25 -6.56
C THR A 145 11.92 -3.13 -7.51
N LEU A 146 10.63 -2.75 -7.54
CA LEU A 146 10.17 -1.62 -8.35
C LEU A 146 10.83 -0.32 -7.88
N LEU A 147 10.88 -0.07 -6.58
CA LEU A 147 11.52 1.11 -5.99
C LEU A 147 13.02 1.18 -6.33
N ALA A 148 13.75 0.08 -6.15
CA ALA A 148 15.18 0.00 -6.47
C ALA A 148 15.44 0.23 -7.97
N SER A 149 14.57 -0.27 -8.84
CA SER A 149 14.67 -0.08 -10.29
C SER A 149 14.47 1.38 -10.71
N LYS A 150 13.59 2.12 -10.02
CA LYS A 150 13.36 3.55 -10.26
C LYS A 150 14.55 4.38 -9.79
N ALA A 151 15.02 4.13 -8.57
CA ALA A 151 16.17 4.85 -8.01
C ALA A 151 17.44 4.69 -8.88
N THR A 152 17.66 3.49 -9.44
CA THR A 152 18.77 3.25 -10.38
C THR A 152 18.63 4.05 -11.68
N ARG A 153 17.40 4.24 -12.19
CA ARG A 153 17.14 5.02 -13.41
C ARG A 153 17.33 6.52 -13.16
N GLU A 154 16.83 7.02 -12.04
CA GLU A 154 16.94 8.44 -11.67
C GLU A 154 18.41 8.85 -11.42
N GLY A 155 19.19 8.00 -10.74
CA GLY A 155 20.63 8.18 -10.58
C GLY A 155 21.42 8.14 -11.90
N ALA A 156 20.93 7.38 -12.91
CA ALA A 156 21.53 7.33 -14.25
C ALA A 156 21.16 8.53 -15.14
N THR A 157 20.03 9.21 -14.87
CA THR A 157 19.52 10.33 -15.68
C THR A 157 20.10 11.70 -15.35
N HIS A 158 20.99 11.82 -14.36
CA HIS A 158 21.71 13.08 -14.08
C HIS A 158 22.73 13.51 -15.16
N ARG A 159 22.76 12.87 -16.34
CA ARG A 159 23.70 13.20 -17.42
C ARG A 159 23.15 13.49 -18.81
N ASP A 160 21.86 13.44 -19.10
CA ASP A 160 21.40 13.88 -20.42
C ASP A 160 19.99 14.49 -20.44
N GLN A 161 20.02 15.82 -20.56
CA GLN A 161 19.31 16.64 -21.54
C GLN A 161 17.77 16.66 -21.61
N SER A 162 17.32 17.92 -21.54
CA SER A 162 16.46 18.60 -22.52
C SER A 162 14.95 18.40 -22.45
N SER A 163 14.29 19.56 -22.52
CA SER A 163 12.84 19.80 -22.52
C SER A 163 12.07 18.97 -23.54
N PRO A 164 10.75 18.84 -23.33
CA PRO A 164 9.90 19.41 -24.37
C PRO A 164 8.73 20.25 -23.83
N ASN A 165 8.53 21.36 -24.53
CA ASN A 165 7.32 22.14 -24.57
C ASN A 165 6.22 21.33 -25.28
N ILE A 166 5.19 20.84 -24.57
CA ILE A 166 4.00 20.20 -25.19
C ILE A 166 2.71 20.69 -24.50
N LYS A 167 1.97 21.49 -25.27
CA LYS A 167 0.52 21.78 -25.30
C LYS A 167 -0.35 21.29 -24.13
N ALA A 168 -0.95 22.27 -23.44
CA ALA A 168 -1.97 22.18 -22.41
C ALA A 168 -3.32 21.58 -22.88
N THR A 169 -3.33 20.30 -23.27
CA THR A 169 -4.56 19.50 -23.46
C THR A 169 -4.29 18.01 -23.24
N GLU A 170 -3.49 17.65 -22.23
CA GLU A 170 -3.29 16.25 -21.84
C GLU A 170 -4.35 15.81 -20.82
N SER A 171 -5.03 14.73 -21.17
CA SER A 171 -6.33 14.28 -20.67
C SER A 171 -6.31 13.78 -19.23
N SER A 172 -7.46 13.80 -18.53
CA SER A 172 -7.65 13.28 -17.15
C SER A 172 -7.05 11.89 -16.86
N MET A 173 -6.80 11.07 -17.89
CA MET A 173 -6.11 9.78 -17.77
C MET A 173 -4.59 9.91 -17.54
N GLU A 174 -3.93 10.97 -18.02
CA GLU A 174 -2.51 11.23 -17.73
C GLU A 174 -2.32 11.70 -16.29
N GLU A 175 -3.21 12.56 -15.79
CA GLU A 175 -3.25 12.95 -14.37
C GLU A 175 -3.39 11.71 -13.47
N LEU A 176 -4.27 10.79 -13.83
CA LEU A 176 -4.47 9.53 -13.09
C LEU A 176 -3.20 8.65 -13.09
N LYS A 177 -2.45 8.60 -14.19
CA LYS A 177 -1.17 7.87 -14.25
C LYS A 177 -0.12 8.49 -13.34
N MET A 178 -0.06 9.82 -13.30
CA MET A 178 0.84 10.55 -12.41
C MET A 178 0.51 10.28 -10.95
N GLN A 179 -0.77 10.36 -10.57
CA GLN A 179 -1.25 10.01 -9.22
C GLN A 179 -0.92 8.57 -8.85
N ASN A 180 -1.10 7.63 -9.78
CA ASN A 180 -0.71 6.24 -9.56
C ASN A 180 0.80 6.08 -9.31
N ALA A 181 1.63 6.80 -10.05
CA ALA A 181 3.08 6.74 -9.89
C ALA A 181 3.55 7.32 -8.54
N GLU A 182 2.92 8.40 -8.07
CA GLU A 182 3.16 9.01 -6.76
C GLU A 182 2.75 8.08 -5.61
N LEU A 183 1.52 7.54 -5.67
CA LEU A 183 1.04 6.56 -4.68
C LEU A 183 1.94 5.33 -4.63
N GLU A 184 2.47 4.87 -5.76
CA GLU A 184 3.34 3.70 -5.81
C GLU A 184 4.63 3.87 -5.00
N PHE A 185 5.16 5.10 -4.92
CA PHE A 185 6.32 5.40 -4.09
C PHE A 185 5.98 5.27 -2.60
N GLU A 186 4.90 5.92 -2.17
CA GLU A 186 4.44 5.85 -0.77
C GLU A 186 4.11 4.42 -0.35
N ILE A 187 3.37 3.68 -1.19
CA ILE A 187 3.09 2.25 -0.99
C ILE A 187 4.37 1.44 -0.81
N SER A 188 5.41 1.73 -1.60
CA SER A 188 6.68 0.99 -1.52
C SER A 188 7.43 1.26 -0.20
N LEU A 189 7.34 2.48 0.33
CA LEU A 189 7.90 2.81 1.66
C LEU A 189 7.13 2.09 2.78
N LYS A 190 5.80 2.05 2.69
CA LYS A 190 4.96 1.30 3.63
C LYS A 190 5.24 -0.20 3.59
N ALA A 191 5.46 -0.74 2.39
CA ALA A 191 5.89 -2.13 2.21
C ALA A 191 7.27 -2.41 2.83
N LEU A 192 8.20 -1.45 2.82
CA LEU A 192 9.47 -1.59 3.54
C LEU A 192 9.27 -1.69 5.05
N SER A 193 8.41 -0.85 5.63
CA SER A 193 8.06 -0.90 7.05
C SER A 193 7.42 -2.25 7.41
N VAL A 194 6.44 -2.71 6.62
CA VAL A 194 5.78 -4.00 6.82
C VAL A 194 6.77 -5.16 6.74
N LEU A 195 7.67 -5.15 5.75
CA LEU A 195 8.73 -6.16 5.65
C LEU A 195 9.60 -6.19 6.90
N ARG A 196 10.00 -5.02 7.40
CA ARG A 196 10.79 -4.91 8.64
C ARG A 196 10.03 -5.53 9.82
N TYR A 197 8.74 -5.23 9.99
CA TYR A 197 7.96 -5.81 11.07
C TYR A 197 7.82 -7.33 10.95
N ILE A 198 7.67 -7.85 9.72
CA ILE A 198 7.69 -9.29 9.47
C ILE A 198 9.03 -9.90 9.91
N THR A 199 10.16 -9.27 9.55
CA THR A 199 11.49 -9.77 9.95
C THR A 199 11.75 -9.65 11.44
N ASP A 200 11.18 -8.65 12.12
CA ASP A 200 11.33 -8.44 13.55
C ASP A 200 10.46 -9.40 14.40
N HIS A 201 9.37 -9.94 13.82
CA HIS A 201 8.33 -10.65 14.58
C HIS A 201 8.07 -12.09 14.15
N VAL A 202 8.42 -12.49 12.92
CA VAL A 202 8.03 -13.79 12.35
C VAL A 202 9.24 -14.72 12.19
N GLU A 203 9.34 -15.69 13.10
CA GLU A 203 10.36 -16.76 13.09
C GLU A 203 9.89 -18.00 12.29
N SER A 204 9.26 -17.80 11.14
CA SER A 204 8.78 -18.90 10.30
C SER A 204 9.82 -19.33 9.27
N ILE A 205 10.09 -20.64 9.20
CA ILE A 205 10.98 -21.22 8.18
C ILE A 205 10.50 -20.89 6.76
N SER A 206 9.18 -20.84 6.52
CA SER A 206 8.64 -20.51 5.20
C SER A 206 8.97 -19.07 4.82
N VAL A 207 8.86 -18.15 5.76
CA VAL A 207 9.21 -16.73 5.59
C VAL A 207 10.70 -16.57 5.35
N ILE A 208 11.55 -17.20 6.17
CA ILE A 208 13.01 -17.14 6.01
C ILE A 208 13.44 -17.69 4.64
N ASN A 209 12.90 -18.85 4.23
CA ASN A 209 13.19 -19.44 2.94
C ASN A 209 12.72 -18.54 1.77
N ARG A 210 11.57 -17.88 1.93
CA ARG A 210 11.07 -16.94 0.93
C ARG A 210 11.97 -15.70 0.80
N LEU A 211 12.36 -15.11 1.94
CA LEU A 211 13.23 -13.93 1.99
C LEU A 211 14.61 -14.22 1.40
N LEU A 212 15.25 -15.30 1.83
CA LEU A 212 16.67 -15.56 1.52
C LEU A 212 16.85 -16.36 0.23
N CYS A 213 16.07 -17.43 0.05
CA CYS A 213 16.31 -18.39 -1.04
C CYS A 213 15.45 -18.12 -2.28
N THR A 214 14.25 -17.55 -2.12
CA THR A 214 13.38 -17.24 -3.26
C THR A 214 13.67 -15.85 -3.83
N HIS A 215 13.63 -14.81 -2.99
CA HIS A 215 13.72 -13.42 -3.45
C HIS A 215 15.10 -12.79 -3.28
N ASN A 216 15.97 -13.38 -2.47
CA ASN A 216 17.26 -12.78 -2.10
C ASN A 216 17.09 -11.32 -1.64
N MET A 217 16.15 -11.12 -0.70
CA MET A 217 15.78 -9.81 -0.17
C MET A 217 16.97 -8.96 0.31
N PRO A 218 18.02 -9.52 0.95
CA PRO A 218 19.19 -8.73 1.32
C PRO A 218 19.82 -7.99 0.13
N CYS A 219 19.88 -8.58 -1.06
CA CYS A 219 20.41 -7.91 -2.25
C CYS A 219 19.54 -6.72 -2.69
N VAL A 220 18.22 -6.85 -2.60
CA VAL A 220 17.29 -5.75 -2.91
C VAL A 220 17.46 -4.60 -1.91
N LEU A 221 17.62 -4.92 -0.62
CA LEU A 221 17.83 -3.92 0.43
C LEU A 221 19.17 -3.19 0.29
N VAL A 222 20.25 -3.91 -0.03
CA VAL A 222 21.56 -3.29 -0.31
C VAL A 222 21.45 -2.32 -1.49
N GLN A 223 20.80 -2.72 -2.58
CA GLN A 223 20.58 -1.83 -3.73
C GLN A 223 19.78 -0.58 -3.36
N LEU A 224 18.79 -0.69 -2.49
CA LEU A 224 18.00 0.45 -2.01
C LEU A 224 18.84 1.42 -1.16
N ILE A 225 19.75 0.89 -0.33
CA ILE A 225 20.70 1.70 0.44
C ILE A 225 21.66 2.42 -0.52
N ASP A 226 22.22 1.70 -1.49
CA ASP A 226 23.19 2.26 -2.45
C ASP A 226 22.58 3.31 -3.38
N CYS A 227 21.31 3.12 -3.80
CA CYS A 227 20.60 4.08 -4.65
C CYS A 227 19.94 5.22 -3.88
N CYS A 228 20.08 5.22 -2.54
CA CYS A 228 19.47 6.11 -1.57
C CYS A 228 18.35 7.04 -2.12
N PRO A 229 17.10 6.57 -2.25
CA PRO A 229 15.95 7.46 -2.44
C PRO A 229 15.69 8.34 -1.20
N LEU A 230 16.39 8.09 -0.07
CA LEU A 230 16.20 8.79 1.20
C LEU A 230 16.69 10.24 1.21
N ASP A 231 17.62 10.64 0.33
CA ASP A 231 18.04 12.06 0.28
C ASP A 231 16.85 12.97 -0.10
N SER A 232 15.97 12.51 -0.99
CA SER A 232 14.73 13.20 -1.35
C SER A 232 13.65 13.14 -0.26
N VAL A 233 13.65 12.09 0.57
CA VAL A 233 12.75 11.93 1.73
C VAL A 233 13.20 12.83 2.89
N ILE A 234 14.52 12.93 3.12
CA ILE A 234 15.13 13.84 4.10
C ILE A 234 14.89 15.30 3.68
N GLU A 235 15.01 15.64 2.39
CA GLU A 235 14.61 16.96 1.88
C GLU A 235 13.13 17.25 2.12
N LYS A 236 12.20 16.33 1.79
CA LYS A 236 10.75 16.52 2.04
C LYS A 236 10.39 16.60 3.52
N MET A 237 11.11 15.90 4.40
CA MET A 237 10.93 15.99 5.85
C MET A 237 11.49 17.30 6.43
N SER A 238 12.57 17.85 5.85
CA SER A 238 13.16 19.13 6.27
C SER A 238 12.22 20.33 6.10
N TRP A 239 11.28 20.30 5.16
CA TRP A 239 10.31 21.39 4.93
C TRP A 239 9.09 21.36 5.85
N ARG A 240 8.87 20.28 6.62
CA ARG A 240 7.75 20.17 7.58
C ARG A 240 8.10 20.63 9.00
N SER A 241 9.34 21.07 9.22
CA SER A 241 9.87 21.56 10.51
C SER A 241 10.11 23.08 10.55
N THR A 242 9.42 23.84 9.72
CA THR A 242 9.35 25.32 9.80
C THR A 242 7.90 25.77 9.76
#